data_AF-A0A5N5INJ4-F1
#
_entry.id   AF-A0A5N5INJ4-F1
#
_cell.length_a   1.000
_cell.length_b   1.000
_cell.length_c   1.000
_cell.angle_alpha   90.00
_cell.angle_beta   90.00
_cell.angle_gamma   90.00
#
_symmetry.space_group_name_H-M   'P 1'
#
loop_
_entity.id
_entity.type
_entity.pdbx_description
1 polymer ?
#
loop_
_entity_poly.entity_id
_entity_poly.type
_entity_poly.pdbx_seq_one_letter_code
_entity_poly.pdbx_strand_id
1 'polypeptide(L)'
;MENITFVRTLKRAVRSILFITLYCSAVPVSAYSNASFETKEYMSWTGASLVSVTPLKDVDGDGVSCDQEAKDGTDPNDPCDFILAHQDCTPSDKWKKDDCDGDGVTNGKEKADGTDPLDPCDFKLAHQNCTPSDKWKQEDCDGDGVSNGQEKEDGTDPLDPCDFILAHQNCTPSDKWKKEDCDGDGVSNGQENEDGTDPLEPCDFILAHQDCSPSDKWKKEDCDGDGVSTGQEKEDGTDPLDPCDFILAHQNCSPSDKWKKDDCDGDGVSNGQEKEDGTDPLDPCDFILAQQNCSPSDKWKKDDCDGDGVSNGQEKEDGTDPLDPCDFVLEHQDCSPSDKWKKDDCDGDGVSNGQEKEDGTDPLDPCDFVLEHQDCEPSDKWKKEDCDGDGVSNGQEKEDGTDPLDPCDFVLEHQDCEPSDKWKKEDCDGDGVSNGQE
;
A
#
# COMPACT_ATOMS: atom_id res chain seq x y z
N MET A 1 32.39 -27.07 -36.73
CA MET A 1 31.17 -27.89 -36.95
C MET A 1 30.09 -26.87 -37.27
N GLU A 2 30.03 -26.45 -38.53
CA GLU A 2 29.00 -26.88 -39.51
C GLU A 2 27.62 -26.27 -39.14
N ASN A 3 27.15 -25.24 -39.83
CA ASN A 3 26.44 -25.29 -41.13
C ASN A 3 25.24 -26.27 -41.08
N ILE A 4 24.04 -25.90 -41.50
CA ILE A 4 23.73 -25.49 -42.88
C ILE A 4 22.63 -24.40 -42.94
N THR A 5 22.88 -23.39 -43.77
CA THR A 5 21.89 -22.43 -44.30
C THR A 5 21.18 -23.01 -45.53
N PHE A 6 19.92 -22.67 -45.80
CA PHE A 6 19.47 -22.60 -47.20
C PHE A 6 18.61 -21.38 -47.51
N VAL A 7 18.78 -20.86 -48.73
CA VAL A 7 18.37 -19.53 -49.20
C VAL A 7 17.86 -19.68 -50.64
N ARG A 8 16.84 -18.92 -51.07
CA ARG A 8 16.79 -18.14 -52.35
C ARG A 8 15.39 -17.61 -52.76
N THR A 9 15.12 -16.36 -52.37
CA THR A 9 15.08 -15.13 -53.21
C THR A 9 14.60 -15.15 -54.69
N LEU A 10 13.94 -14.03 -55.07
CA LEU A 10 13.56 -13.49 -56.41
C LEU A 10 12.24 -14.03 -57.04
N LYS A 11 11.40 -13.25 -57.76
CA LYS A 11 11.56 -11.90 -58.38
C LYS A 11 10.21 -11.15 -58.59
N ARG A 12 10.28 -9.82 -58.78
CA ARG A 12 9.16 -8.84 -58.97
C ARG A 12 8.28 -9.04 -60.23
N ALA A 13 6.98 -8.77 -60.12
CA ALA A 13 6.17 -7.82 -60.94
C ALA A 13 4.65 -7.87 -60.56
N VAL A 14 3.73 -6.95 -60.93
CA VAL A 14 3.64 -5.47 -61.05
C VAL A 14 2.13 -5.08 -61.06
N ARG A 15 1.74 -3.90 -60.51
CA ARG A 15 0.46 -3.13 -60.64
C ARG A 15 -0.85 -3.89 -61.04
N SER A 16 -1.95 -3.73 -60.31
CA SER A 16 -2.84 -2.55 -60.49
C SER A 16 -3.91 -2.34 -59.40
N ILE A 17 -4.23 -1.05 -59.23
CA ILE A 17 -5.30 -0.36 -58.49
C ILE A 17 -6.67 -1.06 -58.47
N LEU A 18 -7.33 -1.14 -57.28
CA LEU A 18 -8.66 -0.55 -57.05
C LEU A 18 -9.00 -0.42 -55.55
N PHE A 19 -9.40 0.77 -55.10
CA PHE A 19 -10.09 0.98 -53.82
C PHE A 19 -11.59 0.79 -54.03
N ILE A 20 -12.29 0.12 -53.11
CA ILE A 20 -13.75 0.17 -53.01
C ILE A 20 -14.14 0.41 -51.55
N THR A 21 -14.41 1.67 -51.22
CA THR A 21 -15.30 2.07 -50.14
C THR A 21 -16.72 2.11 -50.69
N LEU A 22 -17.67 1.41 -50.07
CA LEU A 22 -19.08 1.54 -50.41
C LEU A 22 -19.68 2.76 -49.70
N TYR A 23 -20.28 3.67 -50.46
CA TYR A 23 -21.09 4.77 -49.94
C TYR A 23 -22.50 4.71 -50.52
N CYS A 24 -23.45 5.20 -49.73
CA CYS A 24 -24.88 5.24 -50.00
C CYS A 24 -25.27 5.93 -51.33
N SER A 25 -26.29 5.43 -52.04
CA SER A 25 -27.29 6.28 -52.73
C SER A 25 -28.50 5.49 -53.26
N ALA A 26 -29.63 6.19 -53.40
CA ALA A 26 -30.97 5.65 -53.71
C ALA A 26 -31.27 5.52 -55.22
N VAL A 27 -32.34 4.78 -55.56
CA VAL A 27 -33.00 4.73 -56.87
C VAL A 27 -34.52 4.44 -56.69
N PRO A 28 -35.42 4.67 -57.68
CA PRO A 28 -36.42 5.74 -57.50
C PRO A 28 -37.89 5.34 -57.81
N VAL A 29 -38.77 6.35 -57.85
CA VAL A 29 -40.23 6.23 -58.11
C VAL A 29 -40.59 6.57 -59.57
N SER A 30 -41.76 6.08 -60.02
CA SER A 30 -42.51 6.42 -61.28
C SER A 30 -42.10 5.62 -62.54
N ALA A 31 -42.97 5.32 -63.51
CA ALA A 31 -44.44 5.35 -63.65
C ALA A 31 -44.85 4.60 -64.96
N TYR A 32 -46.12 4.76 -65.40
CA TYR A 32 -46.80 4.21 -66.59
C TYR A 32 -47.41 2.79 -66.47
N SER A 33 -48.58 2.48 -67.06
CA SER A 33 -49.75 3.29 -67.44
C SER A 33 -50.93 2.41 -67.86
N ASN A 34 -52.15 2.88 -67.61
CA ASN A 34 -53.47 2.36 -68.03
C ASN A 34 -53.55 1.47 -69.29
N ALA A 35 -54.30 0.36 -69.17
CA ALA A 35 -55.23 -0.09 -70.21
C ALA A 35 -56.49 -0.69 -69.54
N SER A 36 -57.67 -0.24 -69.99
CA SER A 36 -58.98 -0.59 -69.45
C SER A 36 -59.52 -1.93 -69.95
N PHE A 37 -60.31 -2.62 -69.14
CA PHE A 37 -61.34 -3.53 -69.64
C PHE A 37 -62.66 -3.38 -68.87
N GLU A 38 -63.78 -3.55 -69.57
CA GLU A 38 -65.11 -3.09 -69.14
C GLU A 38 -65.75 -3.96 -68.05
N THR A 39 -66.50 -3.30 -67.17
CA THR A 39 -67.42 -3.93 -66.23
C THR A 39 -68.62 -4.56 -66.95
N LYS A 40 -68.92 -5.82 -66.63
CA LYS A 40 -70.30 -6.33 -66.65
C LYS A 40 -70.65 -6.92 -65.31
N GLU A 41 -71.74 -6.43 -64.74
CA GLU A 41 -72.33 -6.93 -63.51
C GLU A 41 -72.77 -8.39 -63.67
N TYR A 42 -72.54 -9.19 -62.64
CA TYR A 42 -73.53 -10.16 -62.18
C TYR A 42 -73.47 -10.23 -60.66
N MET A 43 -74.51 -9.71 -59.98
CA MET A 43 -74.67 -9.92 -58.54
C MET A 43 -74.99 -11.39 -58.26
N SER A 44 -74.24 -12.04 -57.37
CA SER A 44 -74.66 -13.28 -56.73
C SER A 44 -74.00 -13.46 -55.35
N TRP A 45 -74.68 -12.92 -54.34
CA TRP A 45 -74.79 -13.43 -52.97
C TRP A 45 -73.59 -14.12 -52.28
N THR A 46 -73.09 -13.41 -51.26
CA THR A 46 -72.80 -13.91 -49.90
C THR A 46 -71.96 -15.19 -49.75
N GLY A 47 -70.68 -14.99 -49.50
CA GLY A 47 -69.75 -16.02 -49.03
C GLY A 47 -68.54 -15.40 -48.34
N ALA A 48 -68.76 -14.45 -47.42
CA ALA A 48 -67.69 -13.98 -46.55
C ALA A 48 -67.31 -15.14 -45.62
N SER A 49 -66.31 -15.91 -46.05
CA SER A 49 -65.66 -16.90 -45.20
C SER A 49 -64.93 -16.14 -44.11
N LEU A 50 -65.65 -15.87 -43.02
CA LEU A 50 -65.03 -15.64 -41.73
C LEU A 50 -64.15 -16.87 -41.49
N VAL A 51 -62.84 -16.71 -41.67
CA VAL A 51 -61.88 -17.59 -41.04
C VAL A 51 -62.10 -17.38 -39.56
N SER A 52 -62.94 -18.26 -39.00
CA SER A 52 -63.01 -18.45 -37.57
C SER A 52 -61.64 -18.91 -37.16
N VAL A 53 -60.77 -17.96 -36.78
CA VAL A 53 -59.66 -18.25 -35.90
C VAL A 53 -60.32 -18.82 -34.65
N THR A 54 -60.33 -20.15 -34.57
CA THR A 54 -60.66 -20.83 -33.32
C THR A 54 -59.74 -20.22 -32.28
N PRO A 55 -60.27 -19.66 -31.17
CA PRO A 55 -59.39 -19.16 -30.12
C PRO A 55 -58.43 -20.29 -29.77
N LEU A 56 -57.14 -19.98 -29.79
CA LEU A 56 -56.11 -20.91 -29.36
C LEU A 56 -56.52 -21.41 -27.99
N LYS A 57 -56.62 -22.75 -27.86
CA LYS A 57 -57.01 -23.35 -26.60
C LYS A 57 -55.77 -23.33 -25.73
N ASP A 58 -55.79 -22.44 -24.76
CA ASP A 58 -54.93 -22.34 -23.58
C ASP A 58 -55.83 -22.79 -22.41
N VAL A 59 -55.32 -23.63 -21.50
CA VAL A 59 -56.11 -24.34 -20.46
C VAL A 59 -55.80 -23.88 -19.05
N ASP A 60 -54.53 -23.71 -18.72
CA ASP A 60 -54.04 -23.22 -17.43
C ASP A 60 -53.90 -21.70 -17.41
N GLY A 61 -53.76 -21.06 -18.58
CA GLY A 61 -53.78 -19.63 -18.77
C GLY A 61 -52.40 -18.99 -18.83
N ASP A 62 -51.35 -19.72 -19.20
CA ASP A 62 -49.96 -19.25 -19.27
C ASP A 62 -49.68 -18.32 -20.47
N GLY A 63 -50.49 -18.39 -21.53
CA GLY A 63 -50.32 -17.66 -22.78
C GLY A 63 -49.71 -18.48 -23.94
N VAL A 64 -49.43 -19.78 -23.77
CA VAL A 64 -49.06 -20.72 -24.83
C VAL A 64 -50.27 -21.61 -25.16
N SER A 65 -50.48 -21.92 -26.44
CA SER A 65 -51.58 -22.77 -26.86
C SER A 65 -51.28 -24.27 -26.69
N CYS A 66 -52.27 -25.10 -26.35
CA CYS A 66 -52.12 -26.56 -26.26
C CYS A 66 -51.56 -27.21 -27.55
N ASP A 67 -51.79 -26.59 -28.71
CA ASP A 67 -51.23 -27.04 -29.99
C ASP A 67 -49.74 -26.66 -30.16
N GLN A 68 -49.25 -25.67 -29.40
CA GLN A 68 -47.86 -25.23 -29.32
C GLN A 68 -47.10 -25.99 -28.23
N GLU A 69 -47.64 -26.09 -27.02
CA GLU A 69 -47.13 -26.93 -25.94
C GLU A 69 -46.92 -28.39 -26.37
N ALA A 70 -47.87 -28.97 -27.13
CA ALA A 70 -47.72 -30.31 -27.69
C ALA A 70 -46.57 -30.47 -28.71
N LYS A 71 -45.99 -29.36 -29.22
CA LYS A 71 -44.74 -29.37 -30.02
C LYS A 71 -43.50 -29.21 -29.14
N ASP A 72 -43.63 -28.43 -28.08
CA ASP A 72 -42.54 -28.04 -27.18
C ASP A 72 -42.24 -29.11 -26.12
N GLY A 73 -43.26 -29.89 -25.74
CA GLY A 73 -43.16 -31.00 -24.81
C GLY A 73 -43.56 -30.68 -23.36
N THR A 74 -44.22 -29.54 -23.15
CA THR A 74 -44.72 -29.07 -21.84
C THR A 74 -46.13 -29.61 -21.52
N ASP A 75 -46.60 -29.53 -20.27
CA ASP A 75 -47.94 -30.00 -19.83
C ASP A 75 -49.03 -28.91 -19.93
N PRO A 76 -50.04 -29.06 -20.83
CA PRO A 76 -51.19 -28.15 -21.02
C PRO A 76 -52.19 -28.05 -19.87
N ASN A 77 -51.74 -28.25 -18.64
CA ASN A 77 -52.51 -28.10 -17.41
C ASN A 77 -51.65 -27.52 -16.27
N ASP A 78 -50.36 -27.24 -16.48
CA ASP A 78 -49.46 -26.66 -15.48
C ASP A 78 -49.02 -25.26 -15.94
N PRO A 79 -49.54 -24.17 -15.31
CA PRO A 79 -49.24 -22.79 -15.72
C PRO A 79 -47.77 -22.38 -15.55
N CYS A 80 -46.92 -23.25 -15.00
CA CYS A 80 -45.49 -23.06 -14.81
C CYS A 80 -44.61 -24.02 -15.63
N ASP A 81 -45.19 -24.87 -16.48
CA ASP A 81 -44.46 -25.67 -17.47
C ASP A 81 -44.70 -25.08 -18.87
N PHE A 82 -43.90 -24.10 -19.26
CA PHE A 82 -44.04 -23.43 -20.56
C PHE A 82 -42.70 -22.91 -21.10
N ILE A 83 -42.68 -22.51 -22.38
CA ILE A 83 -41.53 -21.80 -22.98
C ILE A 83 -41.93 -20.34 -23.19
N LEU A 84 -41.35 -19.41 -22.42
CA LEU A 84 -41.68 -17.97 -22.44
C LEU A 84 -41.65 -17.37 -23.86
N ALA A 85 -40.68 -17.77 -24.69
CA ALA A 85 -40.54 -17.32 -26.07
C ALA A 85 -41.64 -17.79 -27.04
N HIS A 86 -42.48 -18.75 -26.62
CA HIS A 86 -43.53 -19.35 -27.44
C HIS A 86 -44.96 -18.91 -27.06
N GLN A 87 -45.12 -17.95 -26.15
CA GLN A 87 -46.42 -17.35 -25.81
C GLN A 87 -47.09 -16.76 -27.07
N ASP A 88 -48.09 -17.48 -27.59
CA ASP A 88 -48.80 -17.20 -28.83
C ASP A 88 -50.22 -16.64 -28.60
N CYS A 89 -50.67 -16.57 -27.35
CA CYS A 89 -51.90 -15.90 -26.94
C CYS A 89 -51.67 -14.97 -25.72
N THR A 90 -52.73 -14.60 -24.99
CA THR A 90 -52.66 -13.60 -23.91
C THR A 90 -52.77 -14.30 -22.56
N PRO A 91 -51.72 -14.23 -21.70
CA PRO A 91 -51.77 -14.87 -20.39
C PRO A 91 -52.94 -14.39 -19.55
N SER A 92 -53.47 -15.31 -18.75
CA SER A 92 -54.64 -15.12 -17.89
C SER A 92 -54.34 -14.18 -16.71
N ASP A 93 -55.40 -13.62 -16.12
CA ASP A 93 -55.29 -12.83 -14.88
C ASP A 93 -55.12 -13.71 -13.62
N LYS A 94 -55.07 -15.05 -13.79
CA LYS A 94 -54.60 -16.00 -12.77
C LYS A 94 -53.08 -16.12 -12.87
N TRP A 95 -52.54 -16.57 -14.01
CA TRP A 95 -51.10 -16.71 -14.25
C TRP A 95 -50.31 -15.45 -13.89
N LYS A 96 -50.80 -14.26 -14.27
CA LYS A 96 -50.15 -12.96 -13.91
C LYS A 96 -50.02 -12.67 -12.41
N LYS A 97 -50.69 -13.44 -11.54
CA LYS A 97 -50.68 -13.33 -10.08
C LYS A 97 -50.17 -14.60 -9.40
N ASP A 98 -49.94 -15.65 -10.17
CA ASP A 98 -49.12 -16.75 -9.72
C ASP A 98 -47.65 -16.31 -9.81
N ASP A 99 -46.77 -17.12 -9.27
CA ASP A 99 -45.34 -16.93 -9.03
C ASP A 99 -44.78 -18.35 -9.24
N CYS A 100 -44.05 -18.55 -10.35
CA CYS A 100 -43.83 -19.88 -10.93
C CYS A 100 -42.50 -20.52 -10.55
N ASP A 101 -41.42 -19.73 -10.42
CA ASP A 101 -40.14 -20.19 -9.87
C ASP A 101 -40.09 -20.10 -8.33
N GLY A 102 -40.92 -19.25 -7.72
CA GLY A 102 -41.03 -19.08 -6.29
C GLY A 102 -40.14 -17.99 -5.70
N ASP A 103 -39.66 -17.02 -6.49
CA ASP A 103 -38.81 -15.90 -6.04
C ASP A 103 -39.55 -14.86 -5.18
N GLY A 104 -40.88 -14.86 -5.21
CA GLY A 104 -41.73 -13.87 -4.53
C GLY A 104 -42.14 -12.67 -5.40
N VAL A 105 -41.91 -12.68 -6.70
CA VAL A 105 -42.43 -11.74 -7.70
C VAL A 105 -43.44 -12.48 -8.60
N THR A 106 -44.63 -11.91 -8.77
CA THR A 106 -45.63 -12.52 -9.66
C THR A 106 -45.23 -12.45 -11.15
N ASN A 107 -45.52 -13.49 -11.94
CA ASN A 107 -45.24 -13.60 -13.38
C ASN A 107 -45.66 -12.36 -14.21
N GLY A 108 -46.75 -11.70 -13.82
CA GLY A 108 -47.27 -10.51 -14.49
C GLY A 108 -46.48 -9.22 -14.20
N LYS A 109 -45.70 -9.20 -13.11
CA LYS A 109 -44.81 -8.11 -12.71
C LYS A 109 -43.44 -8.26 -13.38
N GLU A 110 -42.87 -9.45 -13.33
CA GLU A 110 -41.64 -9.84 -14.02
C GLU A 110 -41.70 -9.56 -15.53
N LYS A 111 -42.79 -10.01 -16.17
CA LYS A 111 -43.05 -9.70 -17.59
C LYS A 111 -43.16 -8.20 -17.90
N ALA A 112 -43.48 -7.37 -16.90
CA ALA A 112 -43.46 -5.91 -17.03
C ALA A 112 -42.08 -5.29 -16.72
N ASP A 113 -41.25 -6.00 -15.96
CA ASP A 113 -39.87 -5.63 -15.60
C ASP A 113 -38.82 -6.11 -16.60
N GLY A 114 -39.15 -7.13 -17.39
CA GLY A 114 -38.27 -7.75 -18.38
C GLY A 114 -37.45 -8.94 -17.86
N THR A 115 -37.91 -9.59 -16.79
CA THR A 115 -37.30 -10.81 -16.21
C THR A 115 -38.08 -12.08 -16.58
N ASP A 116 -37.50 -13.27 -16.40
CA ASP A 116 -38.07 -14.57 -16.79
C ASP A 116 -38.80 -15.30 -15.63
N PRO A 117 -40.15 -15.47 -15.67
CA PRO A 117 -40.96 -16.11 -14.62
C PRO A 117 -40.74 -17.61 -14.35
N LEU A 118 -39.60 -18.13 -14.79
CA LEU A 118 -39.17 -19.52 -14.65
C LEU A 118 -37.72 -19.62 -14.15
N ASP A 119 -37.03 -18.48 -13.95
CA ASP A 119 -35.66 -18.42 -13.45
C ASP A 119 -35.65 -17.72 -12.06
N PRO A 120 -35.54 -18.49 -10.96
CA PRO A 120 -35.60 -17.96 -9.58
C PRO A 120 -34.51 -16.93 -9.24
N CYS A 121 -33.54 -16.73 -10.14
CA CYS A 121 -32.44 -15.77 -10.01
C CYS A 121 -32.50 -14.62 -11.02
N ASP A 122 -33.47 -14.59 -11.95
CA ASP A 122 -33.76 -13.42 -12.80
C ASP A 122 -34.95 -12.66 -12.21
N PHE A 123 -34.69 -11.81 -11.22
CA PHE A 123 -35.74 -11.00 -10.61
C PHE A 123 -35.26 -9.61 -10.21
N LYS A 124 -36.15 -8.83 -9.59
CA LYS A 124 -35.81 -7.52 -9.00
C LYS A 124 -36.27 -7.51 -7.56
N LEU A 125 -35.33 -7.56 -6.62
CA LEU A 125 -35.59 -7.64 -5.18
C LEU A 125 -36.64 -6.61 -4.70
N ALA A 126 -36.54 -5.36 -5.17
CA ALA A 126 -37.48 -4.28 -4.85
C ALA A 126 -38.94 -4.48 -5.36
N HIS A 127 -39.19 -5.53 -6.14
CA HIS A 127 -40.50 -5.85 -6.70
C HIS A 127 -41.15 -7.11 -6.11
N GLN A 128 -40.50 -7.80 -5.17
CA GLN A 128 -41.10 -8.92 -4.44
C GLN A 128 -42.43 -8.49 -3.82
N ASN A 129 -43.51 -9.11 -4.29
CA ASN A 129 -44.90 -8.75 -4.01
C ASN A 129 -45.75 -9.93 -3.49
N CYS A 130 -45.19 -11.13 -3.48
CA CYS A 130 -45.67 -12.33 -2.79
C CYS A 130 -44.60 -12.88 -1.82
N THR A 131 -44.86 -14.05 -1.22
CA THR A 131 -43.96 -14.68 -0.26
C THR A 131 -43.06 -15.67 -1.00
N PRO A 132 -41.72 -15.51 -0.99
CA PRO A 132 -40.82 -16.45 -1.64
C PRO A 132 -40.98 -17.88 -1.09
N SER A 133 -40.81 -18.84 -1.99
CA SER A 133 -40.89 -20.27 -1.73
C SER A 133 -39.77 -20.76 -0.83
N ASP A 134 -39.97 -21.92 -0.20
CA ASP A 134 -38.90 -22.56 0.58
C ASP A 134 -37.81 -23.18 -0.33
N LYS A 135 -38.06 -23.31 -1.65
CA LYS A 135 -37.05 -23.71 -2.65
C LYS A 135 -36.10 -22.55 -2.92
N TRP A 136 -36.64 -21.39 -3.32
CA TRP A 136 -35.86 -20.16 -3.55
C TRP A 136 -34.99 -19.79 -2.35
N LYS A 137 -35.50 -19.91 -1.11
CA LYS A 137 -34.72 -19.64 0.11
C LYS A 137 -33.51 -20.57 0.34
N GLN A 138 -33.45 -21.72 -0.33
CA GLN A 138 -32.35 -22.69 -0.28
C GLN A 138 -31.45 -22.60 -1.52
N GLU A 139 -31.80 -21.75 -2.48
CA GLU A 139 -30.95 -21.39 -3.61
C GLU A 139 -30.04 -20.24 -3.21
N ASP A 140 -29.00 -20.04 -4.01
CA ASP A 140 -27.86 -19.13 -3.85
C ASP A 140 -27.66 -18.60 -5.27
N CYS A 141 -28.09 -17.35 -5.51
CA CYS A 141 -28.40 -16.85 -6.85
C CYS A 141 -27.25 -16.10 -7.52
N ASP A 142 -26.40 -15.41 -6.78
CA ASP A 142 -25.16 -14.82 -7.29
C ASP A 142 -23.95 -15.76 -7.19
N GLY A 143 -24.03 -16.77 -6.32
CA GLY A 143 -23.01 -17.79 -6.14
C GLY A 143 -21.97 -17.48 -5.08
N ASP A 144 -22.25 -16.60 -4.10
CA ASP A 144 -21.35 -16.24 -3.00
C ASP A 144 -21.20 -17.33 -1.91
N GLY A 145 -22.12 -18.29 -1.86
CA GLY A 145 -22.18 -19.34 -0.83
C GLY A 145 -23.11 -19.07 0.34
N VAL A 146 -23.89 -17.98 0.35
CA VAL A 146 -24.99 -17.71 1.27
C VAL A 146 -26.31 -17.96 0.53
N SER A 147 -27.25 -18.65 1.16
CA SER A 147 -28.57 -18.88 0.56
C SER A 147 -29.43 -17.61 0.59
N ASN A 148 -30.21 -17.35 -0.46
CA ASN A 148 -31.17 -16.23 -0.59
C ASN A 148 -32.08 -16.02 0.64
N GLY A 149 -32.39 -17.11 1.37
CA GLY A 149 -33.18 -17.08 2.59
C GLY A 149 -32.45 -16.52 3.82
N GLN A 150 -31.14 -16.79 3.92
CA GLN A 150 -30.25 -16.32 4.98
C GLN A 150 -29.90 -14.85 4.77
N GLU A 151 -29.51 -14.47 3.56
CA GLU A 151 -29.29 -13.07 3.16
C GLU A 151 -30.49 -12.17 3.44
N LYS A 152 -31.71 -12.67 3.20
CA LYS A 152 -32.95 -11.96 3.51
C LYS A 152 -33.21 -11.81 5.02
N GLU A 153 -32.60 -12.64 5.87
CA GLU A 153 -32.58 -12.45 7.32
C GLU A 153 -31.50 -11.46 7.76
N ASP A 154 -30.37 -11.41 7.05
CA ASP A 154 -29.22 -10.54 7.31
C ASP A 154 -29.39 -9.10 6.77
N GLY A 155 -30.13 -8.95 5.67
CA GLY A 155 -30.42 -7.69 5.00
C GLY A 155 -29.54 -7.38 3.78
N THR A 156 -28.88 -8.39 3.20
CA THR A 156 -28.06 -8.28 1.98
C THR A 156 -28.87 -8.56 0.70
N ASP A 157 -28.30 -8.34 -0.49
CA ASP A 157 -28.96 -8.52 -1.80
C ASP A 157 -28.57 -9.85 -2.49
N PRO A 158 -29.48 -10.85 -2.62
CA PRO A 158 -29.23 -12.18 -3.23
C PRO A 158 -28.89 -12.22 -4.72
N LEU A 159 -28.47 -11.10 -5.28
CA LEU A 159 -28.10 -10.88 -6.68
C LEU A 159 -26.78 -10.10 -6.79
N ASP A 160 -26.14 -9.71 -5.67
CA ASP A 160 -24.86 -9.01 -5.63
C ASP A 160 -23.80 -9.88 -4.91
N PRO A 161 -22.90 -10.56 -5.65
CA PRO A 161 -21.92 -11.50 -5.09
C PRO A 161 -20.92 -10.89 -4.09
N CYS A 162 -20.97 -9.57 -3.88
CA CYS A 162 -20.13 -8.81 -2.95
C CYS A 162 -20.93 -8.11 -1.84
N ASP A 163 -22.24 -8.34 -1.71
CA ASP A 163 -23.06 -7.93 -0.56
C ASP A 163 -23.46 -9.17 0.23
N PHE A 164 -22.58 -9.62 1.14
CA PHE A 164 -22.85 -10.82 1.95
C PHE A 164 -22.19 -10.73 3.33
N ILE A 165 -22.46 -11.72 4.19
CA ILE A 165 -21.76 -11.90 5.47
C ILE A 165 -20.98 -13.21 5.41
N LEU A 166 -19.64 -13.13 5.30
CA LEU A 166 -18.74 -14.28 5.15
C LEU A 166 -19.00 -15.39 6.20
N ALA A 167 -19.25 -15.00 7.46
CA ALA A 167 -19.54 -15.93 8.55
C ALA A 167 -20.88 -16.69 8.42
N HIS A 168 -21.75 -16.31 7.49
CA HIS A 168 -23.07 -16.92 7.26
C HIS A 168 -23.13 -17.82 6.02
N GLN A 169 -22.01 -18.01 5.29
CA GLN A 169 -21.93 -18.97 4.19
C GLN A 169 -22.42 -20.36 4.63
N ASN A 170 -23.48 -20.82 3.97
CA ASN A 170 -24.19 -22.06 4.28
C ASN A 170 -24.38 -22.98 3.05
N CYS A 171 -24.02 -22.49 1.86
CA CYS A 171 -23.94 -23.18 0.58
C CYS A 171 -22.46 -23.39 0.17
N THR A 172 -22.17 -23.54 -1.12
CA THR A 172 -20.80 -23.74 -1.63
C THR A 172 -20.53 -22.67 -2.68
N PRO A 173 -19.60 -21.72 -2.42
CA PRO A 173 -19.35 -20.62 -3.35
C PRO A 173 -19.02 -21.10 -4.76
N SER A 174 -19.54 -20.38 -5.74
CA SER A 174 -19.46 -20.70 -7.16
C SER A 174 -18.06 -20.50 -7.73
N ASP A 175 -17.78 -21.15 -8.86
CA ASP A 175 -16.55 -20.90 -9.62
C ASP A 175 -16.53 -19.52 -10.30
N LYS A 176 -17.65 -18.77 -10.30
CA LYS A 176 -17.71 -17.38 -10.77
C LYS A 176 -17.21 -16.46 -9.65
N TRP A 177 -17.87 -16.50 -8.50
CA TRP A 177 -17.53 -15.74 -7.29
C TRP A 177 -16.06 -15.90 -6.89
N LYS A 178 -15.52 -17.14 -6.91
CA LYS A 178 -14.09 -17.41 -6.61
C LYS A 178 -13.07 -16.73 -7.55
N LYS A 179 -13.51 -16.12 -8.65
CA LYS A 179 -12.65 -15.34 -9.58
C LYS A 179 -13.01 -13.86 -9.62
N GLU A 180 -14.00 -13.46 -8.83
CA GLU A 180 -14.28 -12.07 -8.55
C GLU A 180 -13.35 -11.62 -7.40
N ASP A 181 -13.28 -10.32 -7.22
CA ASP A 181 -12.42 -9.56 -6.31
C ASP A 181 -13.38 -8.47 -5.80
N CYS A 182 -13.90 -8.67 -4.59
CA CYS A 182 -15.08 -7.94 -4.11
C CYS A 182 -14.74 -6.61 -3.43
N ASP A 183 -13.63 -6.54 -2.71
CA ASP A 183 -13.14 -5.30 -2.08
C ASP A 183 -12.27 -4.44 -3.02
N GLY A 184 -11.73 -5.05 -4.08
CA GLY A 184 -10.89 -4.44 -5.09
C GLY A 184 -9.40 -4.43 -4.76
N ASP A 185 -8.90 -5.29 -3.89
CA ASP A 185 -7.49 -5.36 -3.49
C ASP A 185 -6.58 -5.97 -4.57
N GLY A 186 -7.12 -6.81 -5.45
CA GLY A 186 -6.40 -7.50 -6.51
C GLY A 186 -6.06 -8.98 -6.24
N VAL A 187 -6.50 -9.56 -5.13
CA VAL A 187 -6.58 -10.99 -4.83
C VAL A 187 -8.02 -11.44 -5.10
N SER A 188 -8.21 -12.63 -5.66
CA SER A 188 -9.57 -13.16 -5.88
C SER A 188 -10.15 -13.80 -4.62
N ASN A 189 -11.47 -13.68 -4.44
CA ASN A 189 -12.21 -14.26 -3.30
C ASN A 189 -11.88 -15.75 -3.08
N GLY A 190 -11.54 -16.48 -4.15
CA GLY A 190 -11.13 -17.88 -4.08
C GLY A 190 -9.73 -18.10 -3.50
N GLN A 191 -8.78 -17.22 -3.78
CA GLN A 191 -7.41 -17.23 -3.26
C GLN A 191 -7.39 -16.79 -1.78
N GLU A 192 -8.14 -15.75 -1.44
CA GLU A 192 -8.32 -15.30 -0.05
C GLU A 192 -8.87 -16.37 0.89
N ASN A 193 -9.83 -17.18 0.41
CA ASN A 193 -10.32 -18.34 1.15
C ASN A 193 -9.25 -19.43 1.39
N GLU A 194 -8.23 -19.52 0.53
CA GLU A 194 -7.08 -20.42 0.75
C GLU A 194 -6.07 -19.82 1.75
N ASP A 195 -5.95 -18.49 1.78
CA ASP A 195 -5.05 -17.74 2.66
C ASP A 195 -5.61 -17.48 4.06
N GLY A 196 -6.94 -17.39 4.18
CA GLY A 196 -7.67 -17.09 5.40
C GLY A 196 -7.90 -15.60 5.64
N THR A 197 -7.93 -14.78 4.58
CA THR A 197 -8.29 -13.35 4.61
C THR A 197 -9.78 -13.14 4.28
N ASP A 198 -10.31 -11.93 4.50
CA ASP A 198 -11.72 -11.58 4.31
C ASP A 198 -12.00 -10.83 2.97
N PRO A 199 -12.69 -11.44 1.97
CA PRO A 199 -12.95 -10.85 0.64
C PRO A 199 -13.76 -9.56 0.56
N LEU A 200 -14.09 -8.96 1.70
CA LEU A 200 -14.85 -7.73 1.83
C LEU A 200 -14.05 -6.61 2.53
N GLU A 201 -12.84 -6.87 3.00
CA GLU A 201 -12.00 -5.95 3.78
C GLU A 201 -10.67 -5.63 3.06
N PRO A 202 -10.59 -4.54 2.26
CA PRO A 202 -9.50 -4.28 1.30
C PRO A 202 -8.07 -4.12 1.85
N CYS A 203 -7.91 -4.26 3.17
CA CYS A 203 -6.63 -4.21 3.88
C CYS A 203 -6.31 -5.51 4.63
N ASP A 204 -7.10 -6.57 4.46
CA ASP A 204 -6.81 -7.93 4.92
C ASP A 204 -6.44 -8.77 3.70
N PHE A 205 -5.16 -8.74 3.28
CA PHE A 205 -4.72 -9.44 2.08
C PHE A 205 -3.26 -9.91 2.18
N ILE A 206 -2.83 -10.76 1.24
CA ILE A 206 -1.42 -11.13 1.07
C ILE A 206 -0.91 -10.56 -0.25
N LEU A 207 -0.08 -9.50 -0.18
CA LEU A 207 0.43 -8.75 -1.34
C LEU A 207 1.05 -9.66 -2.43
N ALA A 208 1.72 -10.74 -2.01
CA ALA A 208 2.37 -11.71 -2.90
C ALA A 208 1.40 -12.61 -3.68
N HIS A 209 0.12 -12.66 -3.31
CA HIS A 209 -0.91 -13.54 -3.88
C HIS A 209 -1.89 -12.83 -4.82
N GLN A 210 -1.72 -11.53 -5.06
CA GLN A 210 -2.52 -10.77 -6.03
C GLN A 210 -2.49 -11.43 -7.43
N ASP A 211 -3.64 -11.97 -7.84
CA ASP A 211 -3.82 -12.75 -9.06
C ASP A 211 -4.66 -12.02 -10.12
N CYS A 212 -5.29 -10.90 -9.75
CA CYS A 212 -6.01 -10.03 -10.66
C CYS A 212 -5.45 -8.59 -10.69
N SER A 213 -6.27 -7.55 -10.72
CA SER A 213 -5.81 -6.17 -10.96
C SER A 213 -6.50 -5.21 -10.00
N PRO A 214 -5.77 -4.69 -8.98
CA PRO A 214 -6.37 -3.88 -7.92
C PRO A 214 -7.18 -2.71 -8.47
N SER A 215 -8.27 -2.38 -7.78
CA SER A 215 -9.20 -1.31 -8.10
C SER A 215 -8.57 0.08 -7.97
N ASP A 216 -9.22 1.09 -8.56
CA ASP A 216 -8.81 2.49 -8.34
C ASP A 216 -9.34 3.06 -7.00
N LYS A 217 -10.13 2.29 -6.24
CA LYS A 217 -10.52 2.60 -4.87
C LYS A 217 -9.37 2.21 -3.94
N TRP A 218 -9.04 0.93 -3.89
CA TRP A 218 -7.95 0.34 -3.10
C TRP A 218 -6.60 1.08 -3.24
N LYS A 219 -6.19 1.43 -4.47
CA LYS A 219 -4.94 2.20 -4.70
C LYS A 219 -4.86 3.55 -3.98
N LYS A 220 -5.97 4.08 -3.45
CA LYS A 220 -6.04 5.34 -2.69
C LYS A 220 -6.32 5.13 -1.21
N GLU A 221 -6.47 3.89 -0.77
CA GLU A 221 -6.53 3.53 0.63
C GLU A 221 -5.11 3.50 1.20
N ASP A 222 -5.03 3.45 2.52
CA ASP A 222 -3.85 3.68 3.38
C ASP A 222 -4.08 2.68 4.52
N CYS A 223 -3.54 1.48 4.34
CA CYS A 223 -4.04 0.27 5.00
C CYS A 223 -3.43 0.03 6.37
N ASP A 224 -2.16 0.36 6.56
CA ASP A 224 -1.49 0.37 7.86
C ASP A 224 -1.68 1.70 8.63
N GLY A 225 -2.02 2.78 7.91
CA GLY A 225 -2.24 4.10 8.45
C GLY A 225 -0.97 4.96 8.53
N ASP A 226 0.08 4.70 7.75
CA ASP A 226 1.31 5.50 7.73
C ASP A 226 1.15 6.88 7.08
N GLY A 227 0.17 7.04 6.18
CA GLY A 227 -0.07 8.27 5.42
C GLY A 227 0.44 8.25 3.97
N VAL A 228 0.95 7.14 3.46
CA VAL A 228 1.15 6.84 2.04
C VAL A 228 -0.02 5.97 1.58
N SER A 229 -0.49 6.17 0.35
CA SER A 229 -1.52 5.30 -0.22
C SER A 229 -0.93 3.99 -0.71
N THR A 230 -1.61 2.87 -0.48
CA THR A 230 -1.27 1.51 -0.92
C THR A 230 -0.90 1.39 -2.42
N GLY A 231 -1.46 2.23 -3.29
CA GLY A 231 -1.07 2.29 -4.71
C GLY A 231 0.27 2.98 -4.99
N GLN A 232 0.70 3.90 -4.13
CA GLN A 232 1.99 4.61 -4.18
C GLN A 232 3.10 3.74 -3.61
N GLU A 233 2.87 3.10 -2.47
CA GLU A 233 3.78 2.12 -1.86
C GLU A 233 4.15 0.99 -2.82
N LYS A 234 3.17 0.48 -3.56
CA LYS A 234 3.40 -0.51 -4.63
C LYS A 234 4.22 0.02 -5.81
N GLU A 235 4.26 1.33 -6.05
CA GLU A 235 5.18 1.96 -7.02
C GLU A 235 6.59 2.14 -6.43
N ASP A 236 6.69 2.38 -5.12
CA ASP A 236 7.94 2.58 -4.39
C ASP A 236 8.65 1.26 -4.02
N GLY A 237 7.89 0.18 -3.86
CA GLY A 237 8.36 -1.15 -3.48
C GLY A 237 8.35 -1.43 -1.98
N THR A 238 7.54 -0.71 -1.20
CA THR A 238 7.32 -0.93 0.24
C THR A 238 6.08 -1.81 0.49
N ASP A 239 5.92 -2.33 1.71
CA ASP A 239 4.81 -3.22 2.13
C ASP A 239 3.61 -2.43 2.72
N PRO A 240 2.45 -2.34 2.03
CA PRO A 240 1.29 -1.53 2.46
C PRO A 240 0.55 -1.98 3.73
N LEU A 241 1.11 -2.96 4.44
CA LEU A 241 0.60 -3.53 5.67
C LEU A 241 1.62 -3.40 6.83
N ASP A 242 2.82 -2.85 6.59
CA ASP A 242 3.83 -2.57 7.60
C ASP A 242 3.98 -1.03 7.79
N PRO A 243 3.42 -0.45 8.88
CA PRO A 243 3.42 1.01 9.12
C PRO A 243 4.81 1.64 9.28
N CYS A 244 5.87 0.83 9.22
CA CYS A 244 7.27 1.24 9.32
C CYS A 244 8.08 0.91 8.04
N ASP A 245 7.47 0.41 6.96
CA ASP A 245 8.08 0.27 5.64
C ASP A 245 7.42 1.28 4.68
N PHE A 246 7.92 2.52 4.67
CA PHE A 246 7.36 3.58 3.82
C PHE A 246 8.43 4.59 3.38
N ILE A 247 8.07 5.49 2.46
CA ILE A 247 8.91 6.63 2.07
C ILE A 247 8.27 7.92 2.60
N LEU A 248 8.84 8.52 3.66
CA LEU A 248 8.31 9.72 4.32
C LEU A 248 7.98 10.87 3.34
N ALA A 249 8.81 11.05 2.31
CA ALA A 249 8.63 12.08 1.28
C ALA A 249 7.43 11.85 0.34
N HIS A 250 6.84 10.65 0.32
CA HIS A 250 5.73 10.24 -0.54
C HIS A 250 4.36 10.21 0.16
N GLN A 251 4.31 10.54 1.46
CA GLN A 251 3.06 10.66 2.21
C GLN A 251 2.07 11.60 1.50
N ASN A 252 0.98 11.00 1.01
CA ASN A 252 -0.05 11.63 0.18
C ASN A 252 -1.45 11.57 0.82
N CYS A 253 -1.59 10.80 1.90
CA CYS A 253 -2.74 10.66 2.78
C CYS A 253 -2.48 11.40 4.12
N SER A 254 -3.27 11.10 5.15
CA SER A 254 -3.10 11.70 6.48
C SER A 254 -2.86 10.58 7.48
N PRO A 255 -1.65 10.48 8.08
CA PRO A 255 -1.29 9.38 8.95
C PRO A 255 -2.31 9.16 10.06
N SER A 256 -2.53 7.90 10.42
CA SER A 256 -3.46 7.46 11.43
C SER A 256 -3.05 7.92 12.83
N ASP A 257 -4.00 7.92 13.77
CA ASP A 257 -3.69 8.16 15.19
C ASP A 257 -3.03 6.94 15.86
N LYS A 258 -2.93 5.79 15.17
CA LYS A 258 -2.14 4.64 15.63
C LYS A 258 -0.67 4.91 15.31
N TRP A 259 -0.33 5.04 14.02
CA TRP A 259 1.02 5.34 13.52
C TRP A 259 1.70 6.50 14.27
N LYS A 260 0.99 7.61 14.51
CA LYS A 260 1.55 8.77 15.25
C LYS A 260 2.02 8.48 16.68
N LYS A 261 1.57 7.38 17.30
CA LYS A 261 1.96 6.95 18.65
C LYS A 261 2.88 5.75 18.65
N ASP A 262 3.02 5.09 17.50
CA ASP A 262 4.02 4.05 17.30
C ASP A 262 5.38 4.76 17.10
N ASP A 263 6.44 3.96 17.14
CA ASP A 263 7.86 4.32 17.19
C ASP A 263 8.54 3.30 16.27
N CYS A 264 8.91 3.73 15.06
CA CYS A 264 9.22 2.81 13.97
C CYS A 264 10.69 2.37 13.91
N ASP A 265 11.64 3.27 14.18
CA ASP A 265 13.05 2.91 14.30
C ASP A 265 13.44 2.38 15.69
N GLY A 266 12.64 2.70 16.71
CA GLY A 266 12.82 2.25 18.08
C GLY A 266 13.72 3.16 18.92
N ASP A 267 13.88 4.44 18.62
CA ASP A 267 14.66 5.40 19.42
C ASP A 267 13.97 5.82 20.73
N GLY A 268 12.64 5.66 20.86
CA GLY A 268 11.86 6.05 22.01
C GLY A 268 11.19 7.43 21.92
N VAL A 269 11.26 8.10 20.78
CA VAL A 269 10.35 9.15 20.32
C VAL A 269 9.25 8.46 19.49
N SER A 270 8.13 9.14 19.21
CA SER A 270 7.04 8.57 18.42
C SER A 270 6.95 9.29 17.07
N ASN A 271 6.58 8.58 16.01
CA ASN A 271 6.52 9.11 14.63
C ASN A 271 5.76 10.45 14.51
N GLY A 272 4.73 10.65 15.35
CA GLY A 272 3.94 11.88 15.38
C GLY A 272 4.65 13.08 16.01
N GLN A 273 5.57 12.85 16.95
CA GLN A 273 6.38 13.87 17.64
C GLN A 273 7.56 14.29 16.75
N GLU A 274 8.27 13.33 16.18
CA GLU A 274 9.34 13.55 15.20
C GLU A 274 8.87 14.38 14.00
N LYS A 275 7.66 14.12 13.50
CA LYS A 275 7.05 14.91 12.44
C LYS A 275 6.70 16.34 12.86
N GLU A 276 6.51 16.63 14.15
CA GLU A 276 6.41 18.01 14.68
C GLU A 276 7.78 18.67 14.82
N ASP A 277 8.82 17.90 15.13
CA ASP A 277 10.20 18.36 15.33
C ASP A 277 11.01 18.52 14.04
N GLY A 278 10.66 17.76 13.00
CA GLY A 278 11.32 17.72 11.70
C GLY A 278 12.41 16.66 11.57
N THR A 279 12.37 15.60 12.39
CA THR A 279 13.25 14.41 12.28
C THR A 279 12.58 13.28 11.49
N ASP A 280 13.33 12.24 11.12
CA ASP A 280 12.88 11.12 10.27
C ASP A 280 12.53 9.84 11.09
N PRO A 281 11.24 9.42 11.20
CA PRO A 281 10.78 8.25 11.98
C PRO A 281 11.30 6.87 11.57
N LEU A 282 12.26 6.82 10.65
CA LEU A 282 12.90 5.62 10.13
C LEU A 282 14.43 5.64 10.32
N ASP A 283 15.00 6.73 10.86
CA ASP A 283 16.43 6.86 11.16
C ASP A 283 16.65 6.92 12.69
N PRO A 284 17.08 5.81 13.33
CA PRO A 284 17.24 5.73 14.79
C PRO A 284 18.27 6.70 15.39
N CYS A 285 18.98 7.46 14.55
CA CYS A 285 19.96 8.47 14.92
C CYS A 285 19.55 9.90 14.52
N ASP A 286 18.37 10.13 13.93
CA ASP A 286 17.79 11.46 13.72
C ASP A 286 16.67 11.69 14.74
N PHE A 287 17.01 12.11 15.95
CA PHE A 287 16.03 12.37 17.01
C PHE A 287 16.45 13.53 17.91
N ILE A 288 15.54 13.96 18.79
CA ILE A 288 15.85 14.95 19.83
C ILE A 288 15.80 14.24 21.19
N LEU A 289 16.97 14.02 21.80
CA LEU A 289 17.13 13.27 23.07
C LEU A 289 16.17 13.73 24.19
N ALA A 290 15.90 15.04 24.29
CA ALA A 290 14.97 15.60 25.27
C ALA A 290 13.49 15.20 25.07
N GLN A 291 13.15 14.56 23.95
CA GLN A 291 11.78 14.19 23.55
C GLN A 291 11.54 12.68 23.59
N GLN A 292 12.57 11.87 23.87
CA GLN A 292 12.44 10.44 24.18
C GLN A 292 11.50 10.27 25.38
N ASN A 293 10.25 9.89 25.09
CA ASN A 293 9.15 9.81 26.04
C ASN A 293 8.65 8.36 26.23
N CYS A 294 9.05 7.47 25.33
CA CYS A 294 8.91 6.03 25.40
C CYS A 294 10.22 5.36 25.87
N SER A 295 10.23 4.02 25.92
CA SER A 295 11.43 3.25 26.22
C SER A 295 12.06 2.79 24.90
N PRO A 296 13.32 3.18 24.57
CA PRO A 296 13.95 2.79 23.34
C PRO A 296 14.01 1.26 23.17
N SER A 297 14.07 0.80 21.93
CA SER A 297 14.15 -0.60 21.56
C SER A 297 15.46 -1.26 21.99
N ASP A 298 15.50 -2.59 22.02
CA ASP A 298 16.76 -3.33 22.25
C ASP A 298 17.65 -3.38 21.00
N LYS A 299 17.20 -2.86 19.85
CA LYS A 299 18.04 -2.65 18.67
C LYS A 299 18.83 -1.34 18.86
N TRP A 300 18.12 -0.23 18.98
CA TRP A 300 18.67 1.12 19.23
C TRP A 300 19.73 1.13 20.35
N LYS A 301 19.45 0.48 21.49
CA LYS A 301 20.43 0.38 22.61
C LYS A 301 21.77 -0.30 22.29
N LYS A 302 21.89 -0.99 21.16
CA LYS A 302 23.14 -1.65 20.70
C LYS A 302 23.74 -1.00 19.46
N ASP A 303 23.01 -0.06 18.87
CA ASP A 303 23.53 0.80 17.83
C ASP A 303 24.35 1.91 18.52
N ASP A 304 25.17 2.60 17.73
CA ASP A 304 26.17 3.60 18.11
C ASP A 304 25.98 4.72 17.07
N CYS A 305 25.33 5.82 17.49
CA CYS A 305 24.72 6.77 16.56
C CYS A 305 25.66 7.86 16.07
N ASP A 306 26.54 8.39 16.93
CA ASP A 306 27.56 9.36 16.52
C ASP A 306 28.85 8.71 16.00
N GLY A 307 29.08 7.44 16.34
CA GLY A 307 30.21 6.64 15.91
C GLY A 307 31.43 6.71 16.83
N ASP A 308 31.31 7.06 18.11
CA ASP A 308 32.41 7.11 19.06
C ASP A 308 32.91 5.73 19.51
N GLY A 309 32.08 4.69 19.40
CA GLY A 309 32.36 3.33 19.82
C GLY A 309 31.77 2.91 21.17
N VAL A 310 30.91 3.72 21.79
CA VAL A 310 30.03 3.36 22.92
C VAL A 310 28.61 3.17 22.36
N SER A 311 27.89 2.15 22.81
CA SER A 311 26.50 1.96 22.38
C SER A 311 25.54 2.94 23.08
N ASN A 312 24.50 3.40 22.35
CA ASN A 312 23.48 4.33 22.86
C ASN A 312 22.83 3.88 24.19
N GLY A 313 22.83 2.56 24.45
CA GLY A 313 22.34 1.97 25.68
C GLY A 313 23.30 2.12 26.86
N GLN A 314 24.61 2.03 26.63
CA GLN A 314 25.67 2.22 27.62
C GLN A 314 25.81 3.70 27.99
N GLU A 315 25.81 4.58 27.01
CA GLU A 315 25.78 6.05 27.20
C GLU A 315 24.61 6.50 28.08
N LYS A 316 23.45 5.90 27.90
CA LYS A 316 22.26 6.18 28.72
C LYS A 316 22.39 5.71 30.17
N GLU A 317 23.30 4.76 30.46
CA GLU A 317 23.69 4.40 31.83
C GLU A 317 24.73 5.35 32.41
N ASP A 318 25.63 5.88 31.58
CA ASP A 318 26.70 6.82 31.97
C ASP A 318 26.22 8.28 32.11
N GLY A 319 25.20 8.65 31.34
CA GLY A 319 24.61 9.98 31.30
C GLY A 319 25.17 10.91 30.23
N THR A 320 25.73 10.36 29.15
CA THR A 320 26.23 11.09 27.97
C THR A 320 25.15 11.21 26.87
N ASP A 321 25.42 11.99 25.81
CA ASP A 321 24.51 12.24 24.67
C ASP A 321 24.86 11.40 23.43
N PRO A 322 24.04 10.38 23.04
CA PRO A 322 24.29 9.47 21.90
C PRO A 322 24.35 10.09 20.49
N LEU A 323 24.38 11.41 20.41
CA LEU A 323 24.46 12.20 19.18
C LEU A 323 25.67 13.16 19.20
N ASP A 324 26.46 13.21 20.28
CA ASP A 324 27.65 14.03 20.40
C ASP A 324 28.93 13.15 20.52
N PRO A 325 29.70 12.98 19.42
CA PRO A 325 30.86 12.07 19.37
C PRO A 325 32.02 12.43 20.31
N CYS A 326 31.88 13.51 21.08
CA CYS A 326 32.84 13.99 22.07
C CYS A 326 32.27 14.04 23.51
N ASP A 327 31.04 13.55 23.74
CA ASP A 327 30.49 13.32 25.08
C ASP A 327 30.42 11.81 25.32
N PHE A 328 31.50 11.19 25.79
CA PHE A 328 31.56 9.74 26.00
C PHE A 328 32.46 9.34 27.17
N VAL A 329 32.43 8.06 27.54
CA VAL A 329 33.30 7.46 28.56
C VAL A 329 34.27 6.47 27.91
N LEU A 330 35.54 6.85 27.79
CA LEU A 330 36.56 6.10 27.05
C LEU A 330 36.71 4.63 27.51
N GLU A 331 36.59 4.33 28.81
CA GLU A 331 36.66 2.94 29.29
C GLU A 331 35.43 2.07 28.97
N HIS A 332 34.34 2.66 28.47
CA HIS A 332 33.07 1.99 28.20
C HIS A 332 32.82 1.72 26.71
N GLN A 333 33.77 2.04 25.82
CA GLN A 333 33.70 1.67 24.40
C GLN A 333 33.52 0.15 24.22
N ASP A 334 32.30 -0.26 23.88
CA ASP A 334 31.86 -1.64 23.68
C ASP A 334 31.73 -2.02 22.19
N CYS A 335 31.75 -1.01 21.32
CA CYS A 335 31.66 -1.09 19.87
C CYS A 335 33.02 -0.75 19.21
N SER A 336 33.01 -0.49 17.90
CA SER A 336 34.22 -0.12 17.13
C SER A 336 34.05 1.27 16.55
N PRO A 337 34.83 2.27 17.00
CA PRO A 337 34.63 3.65 16.58
C PRO A 337 34.63 3.81 15.06
N SER A 338 33.82 4.74 14.59
CA SER A 338 33.65 5.06 13.18
C SER A 338 34.91 5.66 12.56
N ASP A 339 34.99 5.65 11.22
CA ASP A 339 36.04 6.37 10.51
C ASP A 339 35.79 7.89 10.46
N LYS A 340 34.65 8.37 10.95
CA LYS A 340 34.38 9.81 11.12
C LYS A 340 35.05 10.25 12.42
N TRP A 341 34.63 9.70 13.56
CA TRP A 341 35.18 9.95 14.90
C TRP A 341 36.71 9.88 14.94
N LYS A 342 37.34 8.87 14.32
CA LYS A 342 38.81 8.74 14.26
C LYS A 342 39.55 9.90 13.57
N LYS A 343 38.86 10.78 12.86
CA LYS A 343 39.44 11.97 12.20
C LYS A 343 38.97 13.28 12.83
N ASP A 344 38.01 13.20 13.73
CA ASP A 344 37.62 14.32 14.55
C ASP A 344 38.66 14.46 15.69
N ASP A 345 38.67 15.62 16.34
CA ASP A 345 39.59 16.05 17.40
C ASP A 345 38.66 16.66 18.46
N CYS A 346 38.46 15.94 19.57
CA CYS A 346 37.37 16.22 20.50
C CYS A 346 37.70 17.25 21.58
N ASP A 347 38.93 17.26 22.11
CA ASP A 347 39.37 18.26 23.07
C ASP A 347 39.94 19.54 22.41
N GLY A 348 40.34 19.43 21.15
CA GLY A 348 40.87 20.49 20.32
C GLY A 348 42.39 20.69 20.42
N ASP A 349 43.18 19.69 20.79
CA ASP A 349 44.65 19.77 20.90
C ASP A 349 45.38 19.78 19.55
N GLY A 350 44.74 19.27 18.49
CA GLY A 350 45.31 19.13 17.15
C GLY A 350 45.83 17.73 16.78
N VAL A 351 45.59 16.70 17.59
CA VAL A 351 45.75 15.28 17.30
C VAL A 351 44.36 14.66 17.12
N SER A 352 44.16 13.85 16.08
CA SER A 352 42.86 13.18 15.90
C SER A 352 42.66 12.02 16.89
N ASN A 353 41.40 11.81 17.33
CA ASN A 353 41.01 10.74 18.27
C ASN A 353 41.52 9.33 17.85
N GLY A 354 41.70 9.12 16.54
CA GLY A 354 42.24 7.88 15.98
C GLY A 354 43.75 7.73 16.16
N GLN A 355 44.51 8.82 16.09
CA GLN A 355 45.96 8.86 16.31
C GLN A 355 46.28 8.72 17.81
N GLU A 356 45.56 9.43 18.66
CA GLU A 356 45.65 9.30 20.12
C GLU A 356 45.41 7.87 20.61
N LYS A 357 44.44 7.17 20.02
CA LYS A 357 44.18 5.76 20.32
C LYS A 357 45.31 4.82 19.88
N GLU A 358 46.17 5.23 18.94
CA GLU A 358 47.42 4.51 18.62
C GLU A 358 48.55 4.85 19.60
N ASP A 359 48.59 6.08 20.11
CA ASP A 359 49.60 6.56 21.08
C ASP A 359 49.31 6.16 22.53
N GLY A 360 48.03 5.97 22.86
CA GLY A 360 47.55 5.63 24.19
C GLY A 360 47.25 6.84 25.08
N THR A 361 46.89 7.97 24.48
CA THR A 361 46.41 9.19 25.15
C THR A 361 44.88 9.26 25.21
N ASP A 362 44.32 10.23 25.94
CA ASP A 362 42.88 10.41 26.17
C ASP A 362 42.26 11.51 25.29
N PRO A 363 41.41 11.20 24.28
CA PRO A 363 40.81 12.17 23.35
C PRO A 363 39.87 13.22 23.92
N LEU A 364 39.77 13.30 25.25
CA LEU A 364 38.96 14.25 26.00
C LEU A 364 39.81 15.10 26.97
N ASP A 365 41.12 14.87 27.07
CA ASP A 365 42.06 15.65 27.90
C ASP A 365 43.06 16.44 27.01
N PRO A 366 42.84 17.75 26.80
CA PRO A 366 43.65 18.60 25.89
C PRO A 366 45.13 18.75 26.29
N CYS A 367 45.54 18.13 27.40
CA CYS A 367 46.89 18.09 27.94
C CYS A 367 47.50 16.68 28.01
N ASP A 368 46.81 15.63 27.54
CA ASP A 368 47.37 14.29 27.33
C ASP A 368 47.50 14.02 25.84
N PHE A 369 48.63 14.39 25.23
CA PHE A 369 48.83 14.24 23.79
C PHE A 369 50.31 14.03 23.41
N VAL A 370 50.57 13.69 22.15
CA VAL A 370 51.93 13.58 21.58
C VAL A 370 52.17 14.71 20.58
N LEU A 371 52.92 15.75 20.98
CA LEU A 371 53.17 16.96 20.18
C LEU A 371 53.71 16.69 18.76
N GLU A 372 54.53 15.65 18.57
CA GLU A 372 55.05 15.25 17.24
C GLU A 372 53.98 14.65 16.31
N HIS A 373 52.82 14.27 16.83
CA HIS A 373 51.75 13.58 16.10
C HIS A 373 50.54 14.45 15.76
N GLN A 374 50.56 15.75 16.09
CA GLN A 374 49.52 16.70 15.68
C GLN A 374 49.30 16.68 14.16
N ASP A 375 48.11 16.22 13.75
CA ASP A 375 47.71 15.97 12.37
C ASP A 375 46.60 16.92 11.86
N CYS A 376 46.02 17.73 12.75
CA CYS A 376 45.06 18.79 12.44
C CYS A 376 45.46 20.16 13.05
N GLU A 377 44.58 21.18 12.97
CA GLU A 377 44.87 22.52 13.50
C GLU A 377 44.29 22.68 14.91
N PRO A 378 45.12 22.90 15.97
CA PRO A 378 44.63 23.02 17.33
C PRO A 378 43.58 24.12 17.49
N SER A 379 42.64 23.91 18.39
CA SER A 379 41.54 24.81 18.68
C SER A 379 42.00 26.13 19.32
N ASP A 380 41.15 27.15 19.22
CA ASP A 380 41.36 28.40 19.96
C ASP A 380 41.08 28.25 21.47
N LYS A 381 40.56 27.11 21.94
CA LYS A 381 40.44 26.79 23.37
C LYS A 381 41.80 26.33 23.88
N TRP A 382 42.33 25.24 23.31
CA TRP A 382 43.65 24.68 23.61
C TRP A 382 44.77 25.72 23.56
N LYS A 383 44.81 26.59 22.54
CA LYS A 383 45.81 27.67 22.43
C LYS A 383 45.84 28.67 23.59
N LYS A 384 44.81 28.69 24.46
CA LYS A 384 44.74 29.56 25.66
C LYS A 384 44.84 28.77 26.96
N GLU A 385 44.92 27.46 26.88
CA GLU A 385 45.23 26.59 28.01
C GLU A 385 46.77 26.58 28.21
N ASP A 386 47.20 26.08 29.36
CA ASP A 386 48.55 26.12 29.91
C ASP A 386 48.70 24.76 30.60
N CYS A 387 49.21 23.77 29.84
CA CYS A 387 49.06 22.36 30.17
C CYS A 387 50.04 21.87 31.23
N ASP A 388 51.29 22.34 31.20
CA ASP A 388 52.28 22.01 32.21
C ASP A 388 52.18 22.88 33.48
N GLY A 389 51.56 24.06 33.36
CA GLY A 389 51.36 25.04 34.41
C GLY A 389 52.53 26.02 34.59
N ASP A 390 53.33 26.33 33.57
CA ASP A 390 54.46 27.26 33.64
C ASP A 390 54.07 28.75 33.59
N GLY A 391 52.87 29.06 33.08
CA GLY A 391 52.35 30.42 32.92
C GLY A 391 52.50 31.03 31.51
N VAL A 392 52.88 30.25 30.51
CA VAL A 392 52.82 30.54 29.08
C VAL A 392 51.72 29.66 28.47
N SER A 393 50.88 30.22 27.60
CA SER A 393 49.83 29.43 26.93
C SER A 393 50.38 28.55 25.81
N ASN A 394 49.80 27.36 25.63
CA ASN A 394 50.17 26.38 24.59
C ASN A 394 50.29 27.02 23.17
N GLY A 395 49.48 28.05 22.91
CA GLY A 395 49.52 28.80 21.65
C GLY A 395 50.74 29.73 21.51
N GLN A 396 51.17 30.37 22.60
CA GLN A 396 52.36 31.21 22.65
C GLN A 396 53.64 30.37 22.57
N GLU A 397 53.68 29.24 23.26
CA GLU A 397 54.76 28.26 23.18
C GLU A 397 54.97 27.71 21.77
N LYS A 398 53.87 27.43 21.05
CA LYS A 398 53.91 27.01 19.65
C LYS A 398 54.42 28.11 18.70
N GLU A 399 54.35 29.39 19.08
CA GLU A 399 55.02 30.49 18.37
C GLU A 399 56.51 30.59 18.71
N ASP A 400 56.89 30.30 19.96
CA ASP A 400 58.27 30.33 20.45
C ASP A 400 59.09 29.08 20.07
N GLY A 401 58.42 27.96 19.84
CA GLY A 401 59.00 26.66 19.56
C GLY A 401 59.43 25.88 20.80
N THR A 402 58.70 26.06 21.91
CA THR A 402 58.84 25.26 23.14
C THR A 402 57.78 24.15 23.22
N ASP A 403 57.91 23.24 24.19
CA ASP A 403 57.05 22.05 24.37
C ASP A 403 55.97 22.28 25.45
N PRO A 404 54.67 22.40 25.10
CA PRO A 404 53.58 22.69 26.07
C PRO A 404 53.31 21.65 27.15
N LEU A 405 54.14 20.60 27.21
CA LEU A 405 54.08 19.52 28.21
C LEU A 405 55.35 19.46 29.08
N ASP A 406 56.37 20.29 28.84
CA ASP A 406 57.60 20.38 29.66
C ASP A 406 57.69 21.72 30.43
N PRO A 407 57.37 21.74 31.74
CA PRO A 407 57.33 22.95 32.58
C PRO A 407 58.67 23.69 32.72
N CYS A 408 59.75 23.15 32.14
CA CYS A 408 61.06 23.74 32.11
C CYS A 408 61.57 24.14 30.70
N ASP A 409 60.80 23.91 29.63
CA ASP A 409 61.07 24.44 28.28
C ASP A 409 60.12 25.61 27.99
N PHE A 410 60.50 26.83 28.37
CA PHE A 410 59.61 27.99 28.22
C PHE A 410 60.37 29.31 28.03
N VAL A 411 59.65 30.36 27.59
CA VAL A 411 60.19 31.72 27.46
C VAL A 411 59.63 32.63 28.55
N LEU A 412 60.39 32.84 29.63
CA LEU A 412 60.01 33.66 30.79
C LEU A 412 59.48 35.08 30.43
N GLU A 413 59.94 35.69 29.34
CA GLU A 413 59.45 37.02 28.92
C GLU A 413 58.04 37.00 28.28
N HIS A 414 57.50 35.82 27.95
CA HIS A 414 56.24 35.62 27.24
C HIS A 414 55.10 35.04 28.09
N GLN A 415 55.30 34.86 29.40
CA GLN A 415 54.23 34.44 30.33
C GLN A 415 52.99 35.35 30.21
N ASP A 416 51.85 34.74 29.88
CA ASP A 416 50.56 35.39 29.62
C ASP A 416 49.42 34.90 30.53
N CYS A 417 49.62 33.82 31.29
CA CYS A 417 48.76 33.33 32.39
C CYS A 417 49.46 33.39 33.77
N GLU A 418 48.80 32.89 34.84
CA GLU A 418 49.44 32.79 36.17
C GLU A 418 50.05 31.39 36.36
N PRO A 419 51.38 31.26 36.57
CA PRO A 419 52.03 29.96 36.73
C PRO A 419 51.42 29.13 37.86
N SER A 420 51.36 27.82 37.67
CA SER A 420 50.78 26.89 38.62
C SER A 420 51.55 26.83 39.95
N ASP A 421 50.83 26.40 40.99
CA ASP A 421 51.41 26.14 42.30
C ASP A 421 52.38 24.94 42.27
N LYS A 422 52.32 24.08 41.23
CA LYS A 422 53.24 22.96 40.99
C LYS A 422 54.58 23.53 40.48
N TRP A 423 54.56 24.19 39.32
CA TRP A 423 55.71 24.84 38.68
C TRP A 423 56.48 25.76 39.64
N LYS A 424 55.78 26.59 40.42
CA LYS A 424 56.39 27.49 41.43
C LYS A 424 57.27 26.79 42.47
N LYS A 425 57.16 25.46 42.63
CA LYS A 425 57.96 24.62 43.55
C LYS A 425 59.05 23.81 42.85
N GLU A 426 59.08 23.80 41.51
CA GLU A 426 60.10 23.16 40.70
C GLU A 426 61.35 24.07 40.61
N ASP A 427 62.43 23.54 40.05
CA ASP A 427 63.79 24.12 40.02
C ASP A 427 64.37 23.76 38.65
N CYS A 428 64.00 24.55 37.64
CA CYS A 428 64.23 24.21 36.22
C CYS A 428 65.68 24.40 35.77
N ASP A 429 66.43 25.33 36.38
CA ASP A 429 67.85 25.53 36.07
C ASP A 429 68.80 24.67 36.93
N GLY A 430 68.29 24.12 38.04
CA GLY A 430 69.01 23.22 38.94
C GLY A 430 69.94 23.92 39.93
N ASP A 431 69.80 25.23 40.16
CA ASP A 431 70.64 25.98 41.10
C ASP A 431 70.28 25.76 42.58
N GLY A 432 69.08 25.25 42.86
CA GLY A 432 68.56 24.97 44.20
C GLY A 432 67.64 26.05 44.79
N VAL A 433 67.30 27.07 44.02
CA VAL A 433 66.15 27.96 44.22
C VAL A 433 64.94 27.37 43.46
N SER A 434 63.72 27.62 43.94
CA SER A 434 62.52 27.21 43.20
C SER A 434 62.07 28.33 42.27
N ASN A 435 61.51 28.01 41.10
CA ASN A 435 61.03 28.98 40.09
C ASN A 435 60.19 30.14 40.71
N GLY A 436 59.36 29.86 41.72
CA GLY A 436 58.56 30.87 42.45
C GLY A 436 59.30 31.73 43.48
N GLN A 437 60.63 31.67 43.56
CA GLN A 437 61.50 32.42 44.49
C GLN A 437 62.63 33.21 43.79
N GLU A 438 62.74 33.07 42.48
CA GLU A 438 63.62 33.85 41.59
C GLU A 438 63.09 35.29 41.37
#